data_AF-E2C884-F1
#
_entry.id   AF-E2C884-F1
#
_cell.length_a   1.000
_cell.length_b   1.000
_cell.length_c   1.000
_cell.angle_alpha   90.00
_cell.angle_beta   90.00
_cell.angle_gamma   90.00
#
_symmetry.space_group_name_H-M   'P 1'
#
loop_
_entity.id
_entity.type
_entity.pdbx_description
1 polymer ?
#
loop_
_entity_poly.entity_id
_entity_poly.type
_entity_poly.pdbx_seq_one_letter_code
_entity_poly.pdbx_strand_id
1 'polypeptide(L)' 'RVDHVRRPLESPYTRPHEVLRRVNERTFIIRVNDSERAVSTDCLKPVFIAQADEAED' A
#
# COMPACT_ATOMS: atom_id res chain seq x y z
N ARG A 1 -4.74 -4.01 1.00
CA ARG A 1 -5.87 -4.90 1.29
C ARG A 1 -5.33 -6.31 1.26
N VAL A 2 -5.61 -7.08 2.31
CA VAL A 2 -5.23 -8.49 2.35
C VAL A 2 -6.40 -9.31 1.79
N ASP A 3 -6.13 -10.06 0.72
CA ASP A 3 -7.14 -10.87 0.06
C ASP A 3 -7.15 -12.27 0.66
N HIS A 4 -7.75 -12.37 1.85
CA HIS A 4 -8.08 -13.61 2.52
C HIS A 4 -9.48 -13.56 3.13
N VAL A 5 -10.01 -14.73 3.52
CA VAL A 5 -11.24 -14.82 4.30
C VAL A 5 -10.98 -14.20 5.67
N ARG A 6 -11.57 -13.03 5.89
CA ARG A 6 -11.40 -12.24 7.11
C ARG A 6 -12.35 -12.69 8.21
N ARG A 7 -11.87 -12.64 9.46
CA ARG A 7 -12.72 -12.80 10.65
C ARG A 7 -13.57 -11.54 10.85
N PRO A 8 -14.71 -11.64 11.57
CA PRO A 8 -15.47 -10.47 11.95
C PRO A 8 -14.58 -9.44 12.67
N LEU A 9 -14.73 -8.16 12.31
CA LEU A 9 -13.97 -7.02 12.84
C LEU A 9 -12.46 -7.02 12.51
N GLU A 10 -12.00 -7.89 11.62
CA GLU A 10 -10.61 -7.86 11.12
C GLU A 10 -10.42 -6.74 10.08
N SER A 11 -9.37 -5.93 10.26
CA SER A 11 -9.08 -4.83 9.34
C SER A 11 -8.76 -5.35 7.92
N PRO A 12 -9.30 -4.72 6.86
CA PRO A 12 -8.96 -5.05 5.47
C PRO A 12 -7.49 -4.77 5.13
N TYR A 13 -6.85 -3.86 5.87
CA TYR A 13 -5.48 -3.42 5.62
C TYR A 13 -4.61 -3.73 6.84
N THR A 14 -3.39 -4.16 6.56
CA THR A 14 -2.34 -4.34 7.55
C THR A 14 -1.63 -3.02 7.81
N ARG A 15 -0.75 -3.03 8.82
CA ARG A 15 0.12 -1.91 9.25
C ARG A 15 0.62 -1.06 8.07
N PRO A 16 0.96 0.22 8.29
CA PRO A 16 1.66 1.01 7.28
C PRO A 16 2.91 0.26 6.80
N HIS A 17 2.99 0.02 5.50
CA HIS A 17 4.12 -0.65 4.88
C HIS A 17 5.00 0.39 4.19
N GLU A 18 6.31 0.24 4.37
CA GLU A 18 7.30 1.05 3.66
C GLU A 18 7.33 0.63 2.18
N VAL A 19 7.25 1.62 1.29
CA VAL A 19 7.43 1.44 -0.14
C VAL A 19 8.93 1.46 -0.43
N LEU A 20 9.47 0.32 -0.89
CA LEU A 20 10.89 0.20 -1.21
C LEU A 20 11.20 0.70 -2.63
N ARG A 21 10.33 0.37 -3.59
CA ARG A 21 10.45 0.83 -4.99
C ARG A 21 9.10 0.85 -5.70
N ARG A 22 8.96 1.77 -6.65
CA ARG A 22 7.87 1.78 -7.63
C ARG A 22 8.35 1.07 -8.89
N VAL A 23 7.68 -0.02 -9.27
CA VAL A 23 8.03 -0.78 -10.49
C VAL A 23 7.40 -0.13 -11.71
N ASN A 24 6.15 0.30 -11.59
CA ASN A 24 5.41 1.06 -12.59
C ASN A 24 4.29 1.84 -11.90
N GLU A 25 3.40 2.47 -12.67
CA GLU A 25 2.31 3.27 -12.10
C GLU A 25 1.34 2.49 -11.22
N ARG A 26 1.20 1.19 -11.50
CA ARG A 26 0.23 0.31 -10.86
C ARG A 26 0.84 -0.70 -9.89
N THR A 27 2.17 -0.79 -9.80
CA THR A 27 2.87 -1.86 -9.08
C THR A 27 3.98 -1.30 -8.21
N PHE A 28 3.94 -1.63 -6.93
CA PHE A 28 4.91 -1.23 -5.93
C PHE A 28 5.53 -2.46 -5.27
N ILE A 29 6.80 -2.37 -4.87
CA ILE A 29 7.40 -3.33 -3.95
C ILE A 29 7.41 -2.70 -2.57
N ILE A 30 6.77 -3.39 -1.63
CA ILE A 30 6.66 -2.99 -0.23
C ILE A 30 7.34 -4.00 0.70
N ARG A 31 7.76 -3.54 1.88
CA ARG A 31 8.27 -4.43 2.94
C ARG A 31 7.13 -4.93 3.82
N VAL A 32 6.92 -6.24 3.84
CA VAL A 32 5.93 -6.92 4.68
C VAL A 32 6.63 -8.01 5.47
N ASN A 33 6.69 -7.90 6.80
CA ASN A 33 7.34 -8.87 7.69
C ASN A 33 8.77 -9.22 7.21
N ASP A 34 9.58 -8.18 6.99
CA ASP A 34 10.97 -8.27 6.49
C ASP A 34 11.16 -8.90 5.11
N SER A 35 10.07 -9.19 4.39
CA SER A 35 10.09 -9.72 3.03
C SER A 35 9.63 -8.67 2.02
N GLU A 36 10.25 -8.67 0.84
CA GLU A 36 9.78 -7.87 -0.29
C GLU A 36 8.55 -8.51 -0.93
N ARG A 37 7.51 -7.71 -1.16
CA ARG A 37 6.28 -8.13 -1.84
C ARG A 37 5.88 -7.14 -2.92
N ALA A 38 5.60 -7.65 -4.12
CA ALA A 38 4.98 -6.89 -5.19
C ALA A 38 3.47 -6.79 -4.96
N VAL A 39 2.93 -5.57 -4.99
CA VAL A 39 1.51 -5.29 -4.77
C VAL A 39 0.99 -4.28 -5.80
N SER A 40 -0.27 -4.48 -6.22
CA SER A 40 -0.97 -3.51 -7.08
C SER A 40 -1.39 -2.28 -6.28
N THR A 41 -1.49 -1.12 -6.93
CA THR A 41 -2.12 0.09 -6.38
C THR A 41 -3.53 -0.19 -5.85
N ASP A 42 -4.28 -1.10 -6.47
CA ASP A 42 -5.64 -1.48 -6.03
C ASP A 42 -5.65 -2.12 -4.63
N CYS A 43 -4.52 -2.73 -4.25
CA CYS A 43 -4.32 -3.34 -2.94
C CYS A 43 -3.70 -2.37 -1.93
N LEU A 44 -3.48 -1.10 -2.27
CA LEU A 44 -2.86 -0.12 -1.38
C LEU A 44 -3.89 0.88 -0.86
N LYS A 45 -3.68 1.34 0.37
CA LYS A 45 -4.35 2.51 0.91
C LYS A 45 -3.25 3.51 1.32
N PRO A 46 -3.29 4.76 0.85
CA PRO A 46 -2.32 5.76 1.28
C PRO A 46 -2.50 6.04 2.78
N VAL A 47 -1.39 5.99 3.52
CA VAL A 47 -1.35 6.32 4.96
C VAL A 47 -0.98 7.78 5.15
N PHE A 48 -0.10 8.28 4.29
CA PHE A 48 0.32 9.66 4.25
C PHE A 48 0.06 10.18 2.84
N ILE A 49 -0.69 11.27 2.73
CA ILE A 49 -0.79 12.04 1.49
C ILE A 49 0.31 13.08 1.64
N ALA A 50 1.39 12.97 0.86
CA ALA A 50 2.37 14.04 0.81
C ALA A 50 1.65 15.29 0.30
N GLN A 51 1.81 16.41 1.00
CA GLN A 51 1.20 17.70 0.70
C GLN A 51 1.85 18.35 -0.55
N ALA A 52 2.07 17.55 -1.60
CA ALA A 52 2.83 17.91 -2.80
C ALA A 52 2.01 17.72 -4.09
N ASP A 53 0.69 17.48 -3.98
CA ASP A 53 -0.26 17.58 -5.09
C ASP A 53 -1.08 18.89 -5.03
N GLU A 54 -0.63 19.89 -4.25
CA GLU A 54 -1.00 21.30 -4.48
C GLU A 54 -0.12 21.88 -5.61
N ALA A 55 -0.21 21.28 -6.80
CA ALA A 55 0.23 21.94 -8.02
C ALA A 55 -0.98 22.69 -8.59
N GLU A 56 -0.84 24.01 -8.67
CA GLU A 56 -1.76 25.01 -9.21
C GLU A 56 -2.45 24.58 -10.53
N ASP A 57 -3.76 24.82 -10.63
CA ASP A 57 -4.41 25.52 -11.75
C ASP A 57 -5.73 26.17 -11.28
#